data_AF-A0A348WEQ6-F1
#
_entry.id   AF-A0A348WEQ6-F1
#
_cell.length_a   1.000
_cell.length_b   1.000
_cell.length_c   1.000
_cell.angle_alpha   90.00
_cell.angle_beta   90.00
_cell.angle_gamma   90.00
#
_symmetry.space_group_name_H-M   'P 1'
#
loop_
_entity.id
_entity.type
_entity.pdbx_description
1 polymer ?
#
loop_
_entity_poly.entity_id
_entity_poly.type
_entity_poly.pdbx_seq_one_letter_code
_entity_poly.pdbx_strand_id
1 'polypeptide(L)'
;MKITRIDIHQTDLPVRGGVYRLSGGREYHSYDATIVSIETDTGLTGWGESTPFGSTYIAAHAGGTRAALELLAPAILGMDPRQHDRIWDRMRDTLKGHRDARAALDIACWDIAAQA
;
A
#
# COMPACT_ATOMS: atom_id res chain seq x y z
N MET A 1 -1.89 1.78 21.46
CA MET A 1 -1.18 2.52 20.41
C MET A 1 -2.21 2.95 19.40
N LYS A 2 -2.07 4.12 18.76
CA LYS A 2 -3.03 4.63 17.79
C LYS A 2 -2.32 5.16 16.57
N ILE A 3 -2.88 4.90 15.39
CA ILE A 3 -2.45 5.52 14.15
C ILE A 3 -2.84 7.01 14.18
N THR A 4 -1.86 7.90 14.01
CA THR A 4 -2.04 9.35 14.06
C THR A 4 -1.91 10.02 12.71
N ARG A 5 -1.11 9.46 11.80
CA ARG A 5 -0.87 10.01 10.47
C ARG A 5 -0.54 8.90 9.48
N ILE A 6 -0.97 9.09 8.24
CA ILE A 6 -0.67 8.21 7.11
C ILE A 6 -0.23 9.13 5.97
N ASP A 7 0.98 8.96 5.47
CA ASP A 7 1.46 9.65 4.27
C ASP A 7 1.57 8.67 3.11
N ILE A 8 1.23 9.14 1.91
CA ILE A 8 1.28 8.38 0.66
C ILE A 8 2.31 9.04 -0.23
N HIS A 9 3.34 8.28 -0.59
CA HIS A 9 4.46 8.72 -1.41
C HIS A 9 4.40 8.05 -2.77
N GLN A 10 4.81 8.77 -3.81
CA GLN A 10 4.96 8.25 -5.16
C GLN A 10 6.41 8.36 -5.58
N THR A 11 6.95 7.30 -6.20
CA THR A 11 8.28 7.33 -6.83
C THR A 11 8.32 6.41 -8.05
N ASP A 12 9.16 6.75 -9.03
CA ASP A 12 9.39 5.91 -10.20
C ASP A 12 10.57 4.97 -9.92
N LEU A 13 10.41 3.68 -10.23
CA LEU A 13 11.43 2.65 -10.12
C LEU A 13 11.88 2.22 -11.52
N PRO A 14 13.02 2.73 -12.04
CA PRO A 14 13.53 2.34 -13.34
C PRO A 14 13.91 0.87 -13.40
N VAL A 15 13.56 0.19 -14.49
CA VAL A 15 13.93 -1.22 -14.66
C VAL A 15 15.45 -1.34 -14.83
N ARG A 16 16.06 -2.22 -14.01
CA ARG A 16 17.47 -2.61 -14.17
C ARG A 16 17.56 -3.87 -15.04
N GLY A 17 18.51 -3.88 -15.98
CA GLY A 17 18.78 -5.07 -16.80
C GLY A 17 17.99 -5.15 -18.11
N GLY A 18 17.33 -4.06 -18.52
CA GLY A 18 16.59 -3.96 -19.77
C GLY A 18 15.08 -4.16 -19.61
N VAL A 19 14.32 -3.78 -20.64
CA VAL A 19 12.85 -3.77 -20.66
C VAL A 19 12.29 -5.17 -20.34
N TYR A 20 11.38 -5.24 -19.37
CA TYR A 20 10.73 -6.50 -19.00
C TYR A 20 9.60 -6.82 -19.99
N ARG A 21 9.49 -8.07 -20.44
CA ARG A 21 8.49 -8.50 -21.42
C ARG A 21 7.66 -9.66 -20.90
N LEU A 22 6.36 -9.58 -21.06
CA LEU A 22 5.41 -10.66 -20.83
C LEU A 22 4.72 -11.09 -22.12
N SER A 23 4.04 -12.24 -22.08
CA SER A 23 3.23 -12.73 -23.20
C SER A 23 2.20 -11.70 -23.67
N GLY A 24 1.84 -11.75 -24.95
CA GLY A 24 0.89 -10.81 -25.56
C GLY A 24 1.48 -9.43 -25.85
N GLY A 25 2.82 -9.32 -25.95
CA GLY A 25 3.49 -8.07 -26.33
C GLY A 25 3.48 -6.99 -25.24
N ARG A 26 3.32 -7.36 -23.96
CA ARG A 26 3.33 -6.41 -22.84
C ARG A 26 4.77 -6.10 -22.44
N GLU A 27 5.12 -4.82 -22.41
CA GLU A 27 6.45 -4.32 -22.06
C GLU A 27 6.39 -3.35 -20.87
N TYR A 28 7.45 -3.33 -20.05
CA TYR A 28 7.54 -2.51 -18.85
C TYR A 28 8.95 -1.89 -18.75
N HIS A 29 8.99 -0.55 -18.63
CA HIS A 29 10.22 0.25 -18.67
C HIS A 29 10.58 0.88 -17.31
N SER A 30 9.57 1.16 -16.49
CA SER A 30 9.69 1.56 -15.09
C SER A 30 8.44 1.11 -14.34
N TYR A 31 8.46 1.23 -13.01
CA TYR A 31 7.31 0.93 -12.16
C TYR A 31 6.95 2.16 -11.31
N ASP A 32 5.69 2.58 -11.43
CA ASP A 32 5.10 3.65 -10.62
C ASP A 32 4.76 3.10 -9.23
N ALA A 33 5.65 3.33 -8.27
CA ALA A 33 5.55 2.80 -6.93
C ALA A 33 4.73 3.70 -6.00
N THR A 34 3.99 3.05 -5.09
CA THR A 34 3.30 3.72 -3.99
C THR A 34 3.86 3.21 -2.68
N ILE A 35 4.45 4.11 -1.89
CA ILE A 35 5.01 3.83 -0.57
C ILE A 35 4.13 4.53 0.46
N VAL A 36 3.81 3.84 1.54
CA VAL A 36 3.01 4.37 2.64
C VAL A 36 3.85 4.36 3.91
N SER A 37 3.82 5.49 4.64
CA SER A 37 4.30 5.57 6.02
C SER A 37 3.12 5.80 6.96
N ILE A 38 3.08 5.02 8.05
CA ILE A 38 2.08 5.17 9.12
C ILE A 38 2.82 5.61 10.39
N GLU A 39 2.40 6.72 10.99
CA GLU A 39 2.90 7.20 12.29
C GLU A 39 1.91 6.87 13.41
N THR A 40 2.43 6.70 14.63
CA THR A 40 1.65 6.39 15.83
C THR A 40 1.76 7.44 16.92
N ASP A 41 0.82 7.42 17.88
CA ASP A 41 0.84 8.26 19.08
C ASP A 41 2.03 8.00 20.02
N THR A 42 2.72 6.88 19.83
CA THR A 42 3.95 6.52 20.56
C THR A 42 5.23 6.88 19.80
N GLY A 43 5.13 7.50 18.62
CA GLY A 43 6.27 7.95 17.82
C GLY A 43 6.94 6.86 16.97
N LEU A 44 6.34 5.66 16.85
CA LEU A 44 6.80 4.65 15.89
C LEU A 44 6.26 4.96 14.49
N THR A 45 7.07 4.63 13.48
CA THR A 45 6.71 4.72 12.07
C THR A 45 6.87 3.36 11.39
N GLY A 46 5.82 2.90 10.72
CA GLY A 46 5.85 1.70 9.88
C GLY A 46 5.81 2.03 8.39
N TRP A 47 6.42 1.17 7.59
CA TRP A 47 6.53 1.33 6.15
C TRP A 47 5.92 0.16 5.39
N GLY A 48 5.22 0.46 4.30
CA GLY A 48 4.69 -0.53 3.38
C GLY A 48 4.71 -0.04 1.94
N GLU A 49 4.94 -0.94 1.00
CA GLU A 49 4.98 -0.65 -0.43
C GLU A 49 3.92 -1.47 -1.17
N SER A 50 3.27 -0.85 -2.16
CA SER A 50 2.51 -1.56 -3.19
C SER A 50 2.77 -0.94 -4.56
N THR A 51 3.38 -1.74 -5.43
CA THR A 51 3.79 -1.35 -6.78
C THR A 51 3.28 -2.38 -7.78
N PRO A 52 2.07 -2.20 -8.34
CA PRO A 52 1.54 -3.10 -9.36
C PRO A 52 2.50 -3.24 -10.56
N PHE A 53 2.53 -4.43 -11.16
CA PHE A 53 3.36 -4.73 -12.33
C PHE A 53 2.76 -4.10 -13.60
N GLY A 54 2.93 -2.79 -13.73
CA GLY A 54 2.19 -1.94 -14.67
C GLY A 54 0.68 -2.05 -14.48
N SER A 55 -0.08 -1.94 -15.56
CA SER A 55 -1.56 -1.91 -15.53
C SER A 55 -2.23 -3.14 -16.17
N THR A 56 -1.45 -4.11 -16.62
CA THR A 56 -1.92 -5.22 -17.48
C THR A 56 -1.51 -6.61 -16.98
N TYR A 57 -0.94 -6.70 -15.77
CA TYR A 57 -0.61 -7.99 -15.14
C TYR A 57 -1.84 -8.61 -14.48
N ILE A 58 -2.50 -7.84 -13.62
CA ILE A 58 -3.77 -8.16 -12.95
C ILE A 58 -4.67 -6.92 -13.01
N ALA A 59 -5.88 -7.01 -12.47
CA ALA A 59 -6.79 -5.86 -12.35
C ALA A 59 -6.35 -4.89 -11.23
N ALA A 60 -5.15 -4.32 -11.36
CA ALA A 60 -4.58 -3.30 -10.49
C ALA A 60 -3.60 -2.42 -11.29
N HIS A 61 -3.50 -1.14 -10.93
CA HIS A 61 -2.52 -0.19 -11.47
C HIS A 61 -2.25 0.89 -10.42
N ALA A 62 -1.08 1.53 -10.48
CA ALA A 62 -0.61 2.45 -9.43
C ALA A 62 -1.58 3.61 -9.13
N GLY A 63 -2.17 4.22 -10.17
CA GLY A 63 -3.23 5.23 -10.00
C GLY A 63 -4.46 4.72 -9.25
N GLY A 64 -4.85 3.46 -9.47
CA GLY A 64 -5.96 2.80 -8.77
C GLY A 64 -5.61 2.47 -7.33
N THR A 65 -4.36 2.03 -7.08
CA THR A 65 -3.82 1.83 -5.73
C THR A 65 -3.92 3.11 -4.91
N ARG A 66 -3.42 4.25 -5.45
CA ARG A 66 -3.52 5.55 -4.77
C ARG A 66 -4.96 6.02 -4.59
N ALA A 67 -5.80 5.90 -5.62
CA ALA A 67 -7.22 6.26 -5.50
C ALA A 67 -7.98 5.45 -4.44
N ALA A 68 -7.64 4.17 -4.25
CA ALA A 68 -8.20 3.34 -3.21
C ALA A 68 -7.67 3.72 -1.81
N LEU A 69 -6.41 4.14 -1.70
CA LEU A 69 -5.84 4.63 -0.43
C LEU A 69 -6.54 5.90 0.08
N GLU A 70 -7.07 6.75 -0.81
CA GLU A 70 -7.90 7.91 -0.42
C GLU A 70 -9.13 7.52 0.42
N LEU A 71 -9.66 6.30 0.24
CA LEU A 71 -10.76 5.78 1.06
C LEU A 71 -10.26 4.98 2.27
N LEU A 72 -9.23 4.16 2.07
CA LEU A 72 -8.77 3.20 3.08
C LEU A 72 -7.95 3.85 4.20
N ALA A 73 -7.06 4.79 3.88
CA ALA A 73 -6.23 5.46 4.87
C ALA A 73 -7.05 6.20 5.95
N PRO A 74 -8.01 7.09 5.61
CA PRO A 74 -8.80 7.76 6.65
C PRO A 74 -9.67 6.79 7.46
N ALA A 75 -10.06 5.65 6.89
CA ALA A 75 -10.90 4.67 7.58
C ALA A 75 -10.18 3.95 8.74
N ILE A 76 -8.85 3.92 8.75
CA ILE A 76 -8.06 3.24 9.79
C ILE A 76 -7.36 4.20 10.77
N LEU A 77 -7.47 5.52 10.56
CA LEU A 77 -6.96 6.52 11.50
C LEU A 77 -7.54 6.30 12.92
N GLY A 78 -6.70 6.44 13.93
CA GLY A 78 -7.05 6.24 15.34
C GLY A 78 -7.16 4.77 15.79
N MET A 79 -7.07 3.80 14.88
CA MET A 79 -7.05 2.38 15.24
C MET A 79 -5.68 1.95 15.81
N ASP A 80 -5.64 0.85 16.56
CA ASP A 80 -4.40 0.26 17.05
C ASP A 80 -3.77 -0.61 15.94
N PRO A 81 -2.55 -0.28 15.45
CA PRO A 81 -1.92 -0.96 14.31
C PRO A 81 -1.63 -2.44 14.57
N ARG A 82 -1.64 -2.89 15.83
CA ARG A 82 -1.40 -4.30 16.21
C ARG A 82 -2.62 -5.19 16.01
N GLN A 83 -3.81 -4.60 15.89
CA GLN A 83 -5.07 -5.31 15.70
C GLN A 83 -5.31 -5.64 14.21
N HIS A 84 -4.39 -6.38 13.60
CA HIS A 84 -4.36 -6.75 12.17
C HIS A 84 -5.74 -7.18 11.64
N ASP A 85 -6.40 -8.16 12.25
CA ASP A 85 -7.71 -8.62 11.80
C ASP A 85 -8.78 -7.52 11.82
N ARG A 86 -8.77 -6.64 12.83
CA ARG A 86 -9.75 -5.54 12.93
C ARG A 86 -9.47 -4.44 11.92
N ILE A 87 -8.20 -4.14 11.64
CA ILE A 87 -7.81 -3.23 10.56
C ILE A 87 -8.21 -3.82 9.21
N TRP A 88 -7.96 -5.11 8.99
CA TRP A 88 -8.37 -5.81 7.78
C TRP A 88 -9.88 -5.80 7.58
N ASP A 89 -10.65 -6.08 8.63
CA ASP A 89 -12.12 -6.00 8.62
C ASP A 89 -12.58 -4.57 8.28
N ARG A 90 -12.01 -3.54 8.91
CA ARG A 90 -12.31 -2.13 8.58
C ARG A 90 -12.03 -1.81 7.11
N MET A 91 -10.88 -2.22 6.58
CA MET A 91 -10.54 -2.00 5.17
C MET A 91 -11.48 -2.78 4.23
N ARG A 92 -11.95 -3.97 4.63
CA ARG A 92 -12.91 -4.76 3.87
C ARG A 92 -14.29 -4.10 3.79
N ASP A 93 -14.76 -3.55 4.90
CA ASP A 93 -16.05 -2.87 4.98
C ASP A 93 -16.02 -1.53 4.25
N THR A 94 -14.86 -0.87 4.19
CA THR A 94 -14.68 0.43 3.53
C THR A 94 -14.68 0.32 2.01
N LEU A 95 -13.94 -0.63 1.43
CA LEU A 95 -13.81 -0.76 -0.03
C LEU A 95 -13.63 -2.22 -0.43
N LYS A 96 -14.51 -2.77 -1.27
CA LYS A 96 -14.37 -4.14 -1.80
C LYS A 96 -13.20 -4.25 -2.77
N GLY A 97 -12.53 -5.41 -2.79
CA GLY A 97 -11.39 -5.66 -3.66
C GLY A 97 -10.15 -4.88 -3.24
N HIS A 98 -9.47 -4.25 -4.20
CA HIS A 98 -8.34 -3.32 -4.01
C HIS A 98 -7.30 -3.80 -2.99
N ARG A 99 -6.92 -5.08 -3.09
CA ARG A 99 -5.95 -5.69 -2.17
C ARG A 99 -4.55 -5.09 -2.33
N ASP A 100 -4.24 -4.57 -3.50
CA ASP A 100 -3.05 -3.79 -3.79
C ASP A 100 -2.94 -2.58 -2.84
N ALA A 101 -4.00 -1.78 -2.69
CA ALA A 101 -3.99 -0.65 -1.75
C ALA A 101 -3.91 -1.09 -0.29
N ARG A 102 -4.64 -2.14 0.08
CA ARG A 102 -4.61 -2.68 1.46
C ARG A 102 -3.23 -3.20 1.85
N ALA A 103 -2.50 -3.80 0.91
CA ALA A 103 -1.19 -4.38 1.18
C ALA A 103 -0.21 -3.35 1.77
N ALA A 104 -0.17 -2.13 1.21
CA ALA A 104 0.72 -1.08 1.72
C ALA A 104 0.38 -0.68 3.17
N LEU A 105 -0.91 -0.56 3.51
CA LEU A 105 -1.35 -0.22 4.87
C LEU A 105 -1.13 -1.39 5.86
N ASP A 106 -1.44 -2.61 5.45
CA ASP A 106 -1.31 -3.82 6.26
C ASP A 106 0.16 -4.09 6.61
N ILE A 107 1.06 -4.03 5.62
CA ILE A 107 2.50 -4.22 5.83
C ILE A 107 3.06 -3.16 6.78
N ALA A 108 2.68 -1.88 6.61
CA ALA A 108 3.11 -0.81 7.52
C ALA A 108 2.60 -1.02 8.96
N CYS A 109 1.39 -1.57 9.13
CA CYS A 109 0.86 -1.92 10.46
C CYS A 109 1.65 -3.09 11.09
N TRP A 110 2.00 -4.11 10.29
CA TRP A 110 2.84 -5.22 10.74
C TRP A 110 4.26 -4.76 11.11
N ASP A 111 4.84 -3.84 10.35
CA ASP A 111 6.13 -3.23 10.67
C ASP A 111 6.11 -2.55 12.05
N ILE A 112 5.10 -1.71 12.31
CA ILE A 112 4.90 -1.10 13.64
C ILE A 112 4.74 -2.16 14.73
N ALA A 113 3.93 -3.19 14.48
CA ALA A 113 3.66 -4.24 15.47
C ALA A 113 4.90 -5.05 15.82
N ALA A 114 5.85 -5.21 14.89
CA ALA A 114 7.12 -5.91 15.12
C ALA A 114 8.17 -5.04 15.84
N GLN A 115 8.10 -3.71 15.68
CA GLN A 115 8.96 -2.75 16.39
C GLN A 115 8.58 -2.56 17.87
N ALA A 116 7.30 -2.79 18.21
CA ALA A 116 6.70 -2.49 19.50
C ALA A 116 6.89 -3.59 20.55
#